data_AF-A0AAP5BLG4-F1
#
_entry.id   AF-A0AAP5BLG4-F1
#
_cell.length_a   1.000
_cell.length_b   1.000
_cell.length_c   1.000
_cell.angle_alpha   90.00
_cell.angle_beta   90.00
_cell.angle_gamma   90.00
#
_symmetry.space_group_name_H-M   'P 1'
#
loop_
_entity.id
_entity.type
_entity.pdbx_description
1 polymer ?
#
loop_
_entity_poly.entity_id
_entity_poly.type
_entity_poly.pdbx_seq_one_letter_code
_entity_poly.pdbx_strand_id
1 'polypeptide(L)'
;MSLATSWALGQVGDRLRVAYRLLSTDLDAQSETSAIIRTVQKSTAPGALTTHGLEFDQLDPAQQMLMKSFVFDRQDDALYWSHRAK
;
A
#
# COMPACT_ATOMS: atom_id res chain seq x y z
N MET A 1 -0.22 -1.79 -4.70
CA MET A 1 -0.63 -1.53 -3.30
C MET A 1 -2.10 -1.88 -3.14
N SER A 2 -2.61 -2.12 -1.93
CA SER A 2 -4.05 -2.30 -1.70
C SER A 2 -4.55 -1.42 -0.55
N LEU A 3 -5.81 -0.98 -0.65
CA LEU A 3 -6.50 -0.14 0.34
C LEU A 3 -7.86 -0.75 0.68
N ALA A 4 -8.10 -1.00 1.97
CA ALA A 4 -9.36 -1.55 2.46
C ALA A 4 -10.20 -0.45 3.14
N THR A 5 -11.46 -0.30 2.75
CA THR A 5 -12.40 0.70 3.27
C THR A 5 -13.78 0.10 3.50
N SER A 6 -14.62 0.70 4.35
CA SER A 6 -15.98 0.18 4.62
C SER A 6 -16.96 0.38 3.46
N TRP A 7 -16.57 1.11 2.42
CA TRP A 7 -17.33 1.26 1.17
C TRP A 7 -16.38 1.31 -0.04
N ALA A 8 -16.92 1.23 -1.25
CA ALA A 8 -16.14 1.38 -2.47
C ALA A 8 -15.79 2.86 -2.72
N LEU A 9 -14.50 3.19 -2.85
CA LEU A 9 -14.04 4.55 -3.10
C LEU A 9 -14.24 5.02 -4.56
N GLY A 10 -14.46 4.07 -5.47
CA GLY A 10 -14.65 4.29 -6.89
C GLY A 10 -14.75 2.96 -7.65
N GLN A 11 -14.63 3.03 -8.97
CA GLN A 11 -14.60 1.90 -9.88
C GLN A 11 -13.21 1.71 -10.49
N VAL A 12 -12.99 0.56 -11.14
CA VAL A 12 -11.74 0.32 -11.88
C VAL A 12 -11.57 1.39 -12.96
N GLY A 13 -10.38 2.00 -13.01
CA GLY A 13 -10.06 3.13 -13.89
C GLY A 13 -10.18 4.50 -13.21
N ASP A 14 -10.92 4.61 -12.10
CA ASP A 14 -11.02 5.87 -11.37
C ASP A 14 -9.68 6.23 -10.70
N ARG A 15 -9.41 7.53 -10.67
CA ARG A 15 -8.20 8.08 -10.04
C ARG A 15 -8.52 8.60 -8.64
N LEU A 16 -7.66 8.22 -7.69
CA LEU A 16 -7.69 8.66 -6.30
C LEU A 16 -6.45 9.48 -5.99
N ARG A 17 -6.59 10.46 -5.10
CA ARG A 17 -5.45 11.07 -4.41
C ARG A 17 -5.24 10.33 -3.10
N VAL A 18 -4.04 9.83 -2.85
CA VAL A 18 -3.71 9.04 -1.67
C VAL A 18 -2.55 9.69 -0.92
N ALA A 19 -2.74 9.85 0.39
CA ALA A 19 -1.69 10.22 1.32
C ALA A 19 -1.45 9.04 2.27
N TYR A 20 -0.19 8.68 2.48
CA TYR A 20 0.19 7.56 3.33
C TYR A 20 1.54 7.82 4.00
N ARG A 21 1.77 7.11 5.10
CA ARG A 21 3.04 7.10 5.83
C ARG A 21 3.77 5.79 5.58
N LEU A 22 5.03 5.87 5.20
CA LEU A 22 5.96 4.75 5.21
C LEU A 22 6.70 4.76 6.54
N LEU A 23 6.50 3.72 7.34
CA LEU A 23 7.08 3.59 8.68
C LEU A 23 7.78 2.22 8.84
N SER A 24 9.10 2.22 8.92
CA SER A 24 9.95 1.08 9.30
C SER A 24 10.85 1.49 10.49
N THR A 25 11.81 0.64 10.85
CA THR A 25 12.78 0.93 11.91
C THR A 25 13.59 2.21 11.63
N ASP A 26 14.07 2.36 10.40
CA ASP A 26 14.95 3.46 10.01
C ASP A 26 14.27 4.49 9.09
N LEU A 27 13.01 4.25 8.70
CA LEU A 27 12.25 5.13 7.82
C LEU A 27 10.97 5.64 8.47
N ASP A 28 10.79 6.96 8.47
CA ASP A 28 9.54 7.63 8.80
C ASP A 28 9.28 8.77 7.82
N ALA A 29 8.44 8.50 6.81
CA ALA A 29 8.16 9.45 5.74
C ALA A 29 6.67 9.54 5.41
N GLN A 30 6.21 10.76 5.14
CA GLN A 30 4.90 11.01 4.54
C GLN A 30 5.04 11.06 3.01
N SER A 31 4.04 10.55 2.31
CA SER A 31 3.98 10.58 0.85
C SER A 31 2.57 10.84 0.39
N GLU A 32 2.44 11.66 -0.65
CA GLU A 32 1.18 11.94 -1.31
C GLU A 32 1.36 11.72 -2.81
N THR A 33 0.47 10.94 -3.42
CA THR A 33 0.50 10.66 -4.85
C THR A 33 -0.91 10.40 -5.38
N SER A 34 -1.01 10.34 -6.70
CA SER A 34 -2.22 9.92 -7.39
C SER A 34 -2.13 8.42 -7.72
N ALA A 35 -3.27 7.73 -7.73
CA ALA A 35 -3.35 6.31 -7.97
C ALA A 35 -4.59 5.95 -8.79
N ILE A 36 -4.51 4.92 -9.62
CA ILE A 36 -5.63 4.37 -10.38
C ILE A 36 -6.11 3.09 -9.69
N ILE A 37 -7.42 2.97 -9.51
CA ILE A 37 -8.04 1.72 -9.04
C ILE A 37 -7.94 0.68 -10.17
N ARG A 38 -7.27 -0.44 -9.91
CA ARG A 38 -7.12 -1.57 -10.85
C ARG A 38 -8.03 -2.75 -10.54
N THR A 39 -8.38 -2.92 -9.28
CA THR A 39 -9.31 -3.96 -8.84
C THR A 39 -10.19 -3.45 -7.70
N VAL A 40 -11.43 -3.93 -7.64
CA VAL A 40 -12.36 -3.69 -6.53
C VAL A 40 -12.95 -5.02 -6.10
N GLN A 41 -12.67 -5.42 -4.86
CA GLN A 41 -13.13 -6.66 -4.26
C GLN A 41 -14.05 -6.33 -3.09
N LYS A 42 -15.36 -6.52 -3.29
CA LYS A 42 -16.37 -6.33 -2.25
C LYS A 42 -16.63 -7.66 -1.56
N SER A 43 -16.59 -7.65 -0.23
CA SER A 43 -17.07 -8.79 0.56
C SER A 43 -18.52 -8.57 0.97
N THR A 44 -19.31 -9.65 1.00
CA THR A 44 -20.73 -9.64 1.37
C THR A 44 -20.96 -9.93 2.84
N ALA A 45 -19.91 -10.25 3.61
CA ALA A 45 -20.03 -10.49 5.04
C ALA A 45 -20.32 -9.19 5.81
N PRO A 46 -21.17 -9.23 6.86
CA PRO A 46 -21.43 -8.05 7.69
C PRO A 46 -20.14 -7.45 8.25
N GLY A 47 -19.95 -6.14 8.07
CA GLY A 47 -18.77 -5.42 8.51
C GLY A 47 -17.50 -5.67 7.68
N ALA A 48 -17.60 -6.42 6.59
CA ALA A 48 -16.45 -6.68 5.74
C ALA A 48 -16.03 -5.45 4.93
N LEU A 49 -14.72 -5.29 4.76
CA LEU A 49 -14.15 -4.19 4.01
C LEU A 49 -14.19 -4.47 2.51
N THR A 50 -14.28 -3.41 1.72
CA THR A 50 -14.00 -3.40 0.29
C THR A 50 -12.51 -3.16 0.08
N THR A 51 -11.84 -4.08 -0.61
CA THR A 51 -10.42 -3.97 -0.95
C THR A 51 -10.25 -3.43 -2.36
N HIS A 52 -9.42 -2.39 -2.50
CA HIS A 52 -9.08 -1.76 -3.77
C HIS A 52 -7.62 -2.05 -4.11
N GLY A 53 -7.33 -2.63 -5.27
CA GLY A 53 -5.98 -2.68 -5.81
C GLY A 53 -5.64 -1.34 -6.45
N LEU A 54 -4.54 -0.73 -6.00
CA LEU A 54 -4.09 0.58 -6.45
C LEU A 54 -2.76 0.46 -7.21
N GLU A 55 -2.72 1.08 -8.37
CA GLU A 55 -1.50 1.39 -9.12
C GLU A 55 -1.20 2.87 -8.94
N PHE A 56 -0.03 3.20 -8.42
CA PHE A 56 0.38 4.59 -8.27
C PHE A 56 0.81 5.14 -9.63
N ASP A 57 0.55 6.43 -9.85
CA ASP A 57 1.16 7.16 -10.96
C ASP A 57 2.70 7.13 -10.81
N GLN A 58 3.41 7.57 -11.84
CA GLN A 58 4.88 7.66 -11.81
C GLN A 58 5.33 8.46 -10.59
N LEU A 59 5.91 7.76 -9.63
CA LEU A 59 6.54 8.35 -8.45
C LEU A 59 7.83 9.05 -8.88
N ASP A 60 8.14 10.18 -8.26
CA ASP A 60 9.43 10.83 -8.46
C ASP A 60 10.59 9.94 -7.92
N PRO A 61 11.86 10.20 -8.30
CA PRO A 61 12.98 9.37 -7.86
C PRO A 61 13.14 9.26 -6.33
N ALA A 62 12.78 10.30 -5.57
CA ALA A 62 12.85 10.28 -4.12
C ALA A 62 11.77 9.37 -3.54
N GLN A 63 10.53 9.50 -4.00
CA GLN A 63 9.40 8.64 -3.63
C GLN A 63 9.65 7.18 -4.01
N GLN A 64 10.26 6.91 -5.17
CA GLN A 64 10.68 5.57 -5.56
C GLN A 64 11.72 4.99 -4.60
N MET A 65 12.71 5.79 -4.19
CA MET A 65 13.73 5.35 -3.25
C MET A 65 13.15 5.05 -1.87
N LEU A 66 12.26 5.92 -1.37
CA LEU A 66 11.54 5.70 -0.11
C LEU A 66 10.74 4.39 -0.14
N MET A 67 9.99 4.16 -1.22
CA MET A 67 9.21 2.93 -1.38
C MET A 67 10.09 1.68 -1.43
N LYS A 68 11.22 1.75 -2.15
CA LYS A 68 12.17 0.63 -2.22
C LYS A 68 12.77 0.34 -0.84
N SER A 69 13.29 1.35 -0.15
CA SER A 69 13.86 1.20 1.20
C SER A 69 12.84 0.55 2.14
N PHE A 70 11.62 1.07 2.16
CA PHE A 70 10.54 0.52 2.99
C PHE A 70 10.26 -0.97 2.70
N VAL A 71 10.22 -1.35 1.42
CA VAL A 71 9.98 -2.75 1.02
C VAL A 71 11.15 -3.64 1.43
N PHE A 72 12.40 -3.17 1.27
CA PHE A 72 13.58 -3.90 1.70
C PHE A 72 13.58 -4.11 3.22
N ASP A 73 13.37 -3.05 4.02
CA ASP A 73 13.32 -3.15 5.48
C ASP A 73 12.30 -4.19 5.94
N ARG A 74 11.09 -4.17 5.35
CA ARG A 74 10.01 -5.11 5.68
C ARG A 74 10.31 -6.55 5.27
N GLN A 75 11.03 -6.75 4.17
CA GLN A 75 11.45 -8.08 3.73
C GLN A 75 12.55 -8.64 4.63
N ASP A 76 13.53 -7.82 5.01
CA ASP A 76 14.59 -8.19 5.94
C ASP A 76 14.01 -8.55 7.31
N ASP A 77 13.05 -7.77 7.83
CA ASP A 77 12.31 -8.09 9.04
C ASP A 77 11.59 -9.46 8.93
N ALA A 78 10.88 -9.70 7.82
CA ALA A 78 10.17 -10.97 7.61
C ALA A 78 11.14 -12.17 7.51
N LEU A 79 12.28 -12.00 6.83
CA LEU A 79 13.32 -13.01 6.69
C LEU A 79 13.97 -13.32 8.05
N TYR A 80 14.29 -12.30 8.84
CA TYR A 80 14.87 -12.43 10.17
C TYR A 80 13.98 -13.29 11.10
N TRP A 81 12.66 -13.10 11.04
CA TRP A 81 11.72 -13.89 11.84
C TRP A 81 11.58 -15.33 11.33
N SER A 82 11.64 -15.55 10.02
CA SER A 82 11.56 -16.90 9.44
C SER A 82 12.76 -17.80 9.80
N HIS A 83 13.94 -17.19 10.01
CA HIS A 83 15.16 -17.91 10.37
C HIS A 83 15.29 -18.22 11.87
N ARG A 84 14.54 -17.53 12.73
CA ARG A 84 14.54 -17.77 14.19
C ARG A 84 13.57 -18.86 14.64
N ALA A 85 12.70 -19.32 13.73
CA ALA A 85 11.73 -20.40 13.96
C ALA A 85 12.27 -21.80 13.62
N LYS A 86 13.59 -21.96 13.43
CA LYS A 86 14.27 -23.24 13.27
C LYS A 86 15.17 -23.54 14.47
#